data_AF-A0A4Q2U885-F1
#
_entry.id   AF-A0A4Q2U885-F1
#
_cell.length_a   1.000
_cell.length_b   1.000
_cell.length_c   1.000
_cell.angle_alpha   90.00
_cell.angle_beta   90.00
_cell.angle_gamma   90.00
#
_symmetry.space_group_name_H-M   'P 1'
#
loop_
_entity.id
_entity.type
_entity.pdbx_description
1 polymer ?
#
loop_
_entity_poly.entity_id
_entity_poly.type
_entity_poly.pdbx_seq_one_letter_code
_entity_poly.pdbx_strand_id
1 'polypeptide(L)'
;MTSQDEMQDQPSPVPVGAEDRVMRVQGAMVEGTRERSPMEVEEGGMEQNMNIKQANGLSEAALAMLAAIGRLAEADRAAVLRAHGLALGPRLWRVQDGNSLPTLTRLLPDRDREAIYASDAWAAAHRPVETLIAYVLQAPGLAELSALLGGVPLAKLGTAAKVAVVRRIADLGAAEYGAWSRGPQRYSRMNGFDRFTPAPRLQIASQHPLSPVRLGLHGIEVDLLCNLSRNRFEAEFNARVLPLRLQTVAGDDVGRELCRRTGVDPQILRRHYKIGTGYRAATEVTLFRAQADSNALAKLAADIVIDHVLGLLPRRSGR
;
A
#
# COMPACT_ATOMS: atom_id res chain seq x y z
N MET A 1 -22.70 -22.55 -67.53
CA MET A 1 -22.31 -23.22 -66.27
C MET A 1 -21.89 -22.10 -65.33
N THR A 2 -22.89 -21.39 -64.78
CA THR A 2 -23.43 -21.55 -63.40
C THR A 2 -22.39 -21.22 -62.35
N SER A 3 -22.54 -20.32 -61.39
CA SER A 3 -23.53 -19.30 -60.98
C SER A 3 -22.78 -18.52 -59.86
N GLN A 4 -22.82 -17.19 -59.83
CA GLN A 4 -23.55 -16.41 -58.81
C GLN A 4 -23.53 -17.02 -57.39
N ASP A 5 -22.92 -16.30 -56.43
CA ASP A 5 -23.68 -15.75 -55.31
C ASP A 5 -22.86 -14.73 -54.50
N GLU A 6 -23.25 -13.46 -54.66
CA GLU A 6 -23.14 -12.45 -53.63
C GLU A 6 -24.14 -12.80 -52.52
N MET A 7 -23.72 -12.75 -51.26
CA MET A 7 -24.66 -12.64 -50.15
C MET A 7 -24.17 -11.57 -49.19
N GLN A 8 -24.84 -10.42 -49.28
CA GLN A 8 -25.03 -9.48 -48.19
C GLN A 8 -25.71 -10.23 -47.03
N ASP A 9 -25.30 -9.98 -45.79
CA ASP A 9 -26.30 -9.90 -44.72
C ASP A 9 -25.87 -9.03 -43.53
N GLN A 10 -26.90 -8.45 -42.95
CA GLN A 10 -26.96 -7.25 -42.12
C GLN A 10 -26.54 -7.43 -40.64
N PRO A 11 -26.32 -6.33 -39.90
CA PRO A 11 -26.09 -6.35 -38.46
C PRO A 11 -27.40 -6.34 -37.66
N SER A 12 -27.45 -7.03 -36.53
CA SER A 12 -28.47 -6.87 -35.46
C SER A 12 -28.08 -7.65 -34.20
N PRO A 13 -28.64 -7.38 -33.01
CA PRO A 13 -28.77 -6.09 -32.33
C PRO A 13 -28.24 -6.14 -30.88
N VAL A 14 -28.15 -4.96 -30.25
CA VAL A 14 -27.90 -4.74 -28.82
C VAL A 14 -29.11 -5.20 -27.99
N PRO A 15 -28.91 -5.78 -26.79
CA PRO A 15 -29.91 -5.70 -25.73
C PRO A 15 -29.52 -4.64 -24.69
N VAL A 16 -30.36 -3.62 -24.62
CA VAL A 16 -30.59 -2.72 -23.49
C VAL A 16 -31.37 -3.52 -22.43
N GLY A 17 -31.06 -3.32 -21.15
CA GLY A 17 -31.84 -3.92 -20.07
C GLY A 17 -31.22 -3.71 -18.69
N ALA A 18 -31.26 -2.46 -18.22
CA ALA A 18 -31.12 -2.13 -16.81
C ALA A 18 -32.46 -2.39 -16.13
N GLU A 19 -32.48 -3.15 -15.03
CA GLU A 19 -33.56 -3.06 -14.06
C GLU A 19 -33.04 -3.19 -12.62
N ASP A 20 -33.47 -2.19 -11.85
CA ASP A 20 -33.30 -1.99 -10.43
C ASP A 20 -33.79 -3.18 -9.59
N ARG A 21 -33.03 -3.52 -8.55
CA ARG A 21 -33.60 -4.17 -7.35
C ARG A 21 -33.16 -3.42 -6.11
N VAL A 22 -33.98 -2.44 -5.76
CA VAL A 22 -34.08 -1.83 -4.43
C VAL A 22 -34.70 -2.85 -3.49
N MET A 23 -33.90 -3.44 -2.59
CA MET A 23 -34.42 -4.16 -1.43
C MET A 23 -34.51 -3.19 -0.25
N ARG A 24 -35.74 -2.77 0.05
CA ARG A 24 -36.13 -2.18 1.34
C ARG A 24 -35.96 -3.22 2.43
N VAL A 25 -35.25 -2.88 3.50
CA VAL A 25 -35.41 -3.54 4.80
C VAL A 25 -35.94 -2.49 5.78
N GLN A 26 -37.17 -2.72 6.25
CA GLN A 26 -37.82 -2.05 7.36
C GLN A 26 -37.52 -2.81 8.66
N GLY A 27 -37.50 -2.07 9.77
CA GLY A 27 -37.55 -2.60 11.15
C GLY A 27 -36.19 -2.49 11.87
N ALA A 28 -36.07 -1.99 13.09
CA ALA A 28 -37.05 -1.53 14.05
C ALA A 28 -36.40 -0.54 15.03
N MET A 29 -37.20 0.38 15.54
CA MET A 29 -36.88 1.26 16.66
C MET A 29 -36.80 0.46 17.96
N VAL A 30 -35.82 0.76 18.81
CA VAL A 30 -35.94 0.58 20.26
C VAL A 30 -35.36 1.82 20.93
N GLU A 31 -36.27 2.61 21.50
CA GLU A 31 -36.00 3.63 22.50
C GLU A 31 -35.63 2.96 23.83
N GLY A 32 -34.69 3.55 24.55
CA GLY A 32 -34.31 3.13 25.90
C GLY A 32 -33.54 4.24 26.59
N THR A 33 -34.26 5.05 27.35
CA THR A 33 -33.84 6.26 28.07
C THR A 33 -32.86 6.02 29.22
N ARG A 34 -31.91 6.95 29.33
CA ARG A 34 -31.32 7.62 30.52
C ARG A 34 -31.23 6.87 31.87
N GLU A 35 -30.05 6.97 32.47
CA GLU A 35 -29.87 7.61 33.79
C GLU A 35 -28.44 8.17 33.95
N ARG A 36 -28.33 9.33 34.62
CA ARG A 36 -27.10 10.09 34.87
C ARG A 36 -26.91 10.28 36.38
N SER A 37 -25.65 10.12 36.82
CA SER A 37 -24.95 10.84 37.90
C SER A 37 -25.28 10.48 39.37
N PRO A 38 -24.40 10.77 40.37
CA PRO A 38 -23.16 11.57 40.34
C PRO A 38 -21.91 10.96 41.03
N MET A 39 -20.78 11.66 40.84
CA MET A 39 -19.58 11.86 41.69
C MET A 39 -19.25 10.87 42.82
N GLU A 40 -18.02 10.37 42.80
CA GLU A 40 -17.12 10.49 43.95
C GLU A 40 -15.70 10.79 43.42
N VAL A 41 -15.14 11.88 43.92
CA VAL A 41 -13.77 12.34 43.72
C VAL A 41 -13.12 12.14 45.07
N GLU A 42 -12.17 11.23 45.19
CA GLU A 42 -11.26 11.23 46.33
C GLU A 42 -9.80 11.23 45.87
N GLU A 43 -9.09 12.11 46.56
CA GLU A 43 -7.73 12.57 46.40
C GLU A 43 -6.72 11.46 46.66
N GLY A 44 -5.83 11.24 45.69
CA GLY A 44 -4.73 10.29 45.82
C GLY A 44 -3.60 10.62 44.86
N GLY A 45 -3.26 11.90 44.72
CA GLY A 45 -2.23 12.36 43.83
C GLY A 45 -1.41 13.47 44.48
N MET A 46 -0.17 13.16 44.85
CA MET A 46 0.96 14.08 44.81
C MET A 46 2.23 13.37 45.30
N GLU A 47 2.69 12.32 44.62
CA GLU A 47 4.12 11.92 44.74
C GLU A 47 4.64 11.01 43.62
N GLN A 48 3.78 10.36 42.82
CA GLN A 48 4.24 9.51 41.71
C GLN A 48 4.38 10.22 40.34
N ASN A 49 3.99 11.50 40.23
CA ASN A 49 3.98 12.23 38.96
C ASN A 49 5.28 12.98 38.60
N MET A 50 6.33 12.91 39.42
CA MET A 50 7.63 13.47 39.04
C MET A 50 8.53 12.48 38.28
N ASN A 51 8.25 11.17 38.32
CA ASN A 51 9.16 10.18 37.75
C ASN A 51 8.81 9.72 36.32
N ILE A 52 7.66 10.12 35.78
CA ILE A 52 7.25 9.77 34.39
C ILE A 52 7.71 10.84 33.38
N LYS A 53 8.04 12.06 33.82
CA LYS A 53 8.56 13.13 32.94
C LYS A 53 10.02 12.95 32.51
N GLN A 54 10.76 11.99 33.09
CA GLN A 54 12.17 11.75 32.75
C GLN A 54 12.41 10.48 31.92
N ALA A 55 11.38 9.67 31.63
CA ALA A 55 11.56 8.38 30.97
C ALA A 55 11.35 8.36 29.44
N ASN A 56 10.80 9.41 28.83
CA ASN A 56 10.50 9.43 27.40
C ASN A 56 11.33 10.48 26.67
N GLY A 57 12.49 10.01 26.19
CA GLY A 57 13.54 10.82 25.58
C GLY A 57 13.19 11.42 24.22
N LEU A 58 12.42 12.51 24.22
CA LEU A 58 12.66 13.66 23.36
C LEU A 58 12.39 14.93 24.19
N SER A 59 13.36 15.83 24.27
CA SER A 59 13.19 17.09 24.99
C SER A 59 12.12 17.96 24.31
N GLU A 60 11.49 18.88 25.04
CA GLU A 60 10.58 19.87 24.43
C GLU A 60 11.22 20.61 23.25
N ALA A 61 12.56 20.73 23.25
CA ALA A 61 13.31 21.28 22.13
C ALA A 61 13.16 20.45 20.83
N ALA A 62 13.07 19.12 20.90
CA ALA A 62 12.87 18.27 19.72
C ALA A 62 11.46 18.37 19.14
N LEU A 63 10.43 18.54 19.99
CA LEU A 63 9.06 18.78 19.56
C LEU A 63 8.90 20.18 18.95
N ALA A 64 9.49 21.20 19.60
CA ALA A 64 9.55 22.56 19.06
C ALA A 64 10.31 22.62 17.72
N MET A 65 11.37 21.82 17.57
CA MET A 65 12.14 21.69 16.34
C MET A 65 11.32 21.07 15.21
N LEU A 66 10.56 20.00 15.44
CA LEU A 66 9.69 19.41 14.41
C LEU A 66 8.59 20.39 13.95
N ALA A 67 8.01 21.16 14.88
CA ALA A 67 7.05 22.22 14.57
C ALA A 67 7.68 23.43 13.84
N ALA A 68 8.97 23.69 14.06
CA ALA A 68 9.74 24.70 13.33
C ALA A 68 10.11 24.20 11.92
N ILE A 69 10.52 22.95 11.77
CA ILE A 69 10.82 22.29 10.48
C ILE A 69 9.61 22.36 9.54
N GLY A 70 8.40 22.10 10.03
CA GLY A 70 7.18 22.21 9.21
C GLY A 70 6.95 23.59 8.57
N ARG A 71 7.57 24.65 9.12
CA ARG A 71 7.47 26.04 8.64
C ARG A 71 8.63 26.48 7.73
N LEU A 72 9.67 25.67 7.60
CA LEU A 72 10.84 26.01 6.79
C LEU A 72 10.60 25.79 5.28
N ALA A 73 11.38 26.48 4.44
CA ALA A 73 11.49 26.15 3.03
C ALA A 73 12.05 24.73 2.86
N GLU A 74 11.74 24.07 1.74
CA GLU A 74 12.05 22.65 1.52
C GLU A 74 13.56 22.33 1.64
N ALA A 75 14.42 23.23 1.17
CA ALA A 75 15.88 23.11 1.29
C ALA A 75 16.36 23.18 2.76
N ASP A 76 15.73 24.03 3.57
CA ASP A 76 16.09 24.26 4.97
C ASP A 76 15.61 23.11 5.87
N ARG A 77 14.46 22.49 5.56
CA ARG A 77 14.00 21.26 6.24
C ARG A 77 14.99 20.12 6.09
N ALA A 78 15.47 19.91 4.87
CA ALA A 78 16.43 18.85 4.58
C ALA A 78 17.78 19.09 5.29
N ALA A 79 18.16 20.35 5.53
CA ALA A 79 19.37 20.69 6.28
C ALA A 79 19.21 20.44 7.78
N VAL A 80 18.09 20.87 8.38
CA VAL A 80 17.81 20.66 9.82
C VAL A 80 17.64 19.17 10.12
N LEU A 81 16.88 18.43 9.31
CA LEU A 81 16.73 16.99 9.49
C LEU A 81 18.08 16.25 9.39
N ARG A 82 18.97 16.65 8.47
CA ARG A 82 20.35 16.11 8.40
C ARG A 82 21.20 16.45 9.63
N ALA A 83 21.11 17.68 10.15
CA ALA A 83 21.85 18.13 11.32
C ALA A 83 21.49 17.35 12.60
N HIS A 84 20.28 16.80 12.67
CA HIS A 84 19.79 15.99 13.79
C HIS A 84 19.81 14.48 13.52
N GLY A 85 20.55 14.03 12.50
CA GLY A 85 20.70 12.60 12.16
C GLY A 85 19.48 11.97 11.47
N LEU A 86 18.43 12.74 11.22
CA LEU A 86 17.23 12.35 10.48
C LEU A 86 17.47 12.54 8.98
N ALA A 87 18.31 11.70 8.37
CA ALA A 87 18.66 11.85 6.96
C ALA A 87 17.47 11.53 6.02
N LEU A 88 16.86 12.56 5.41
CA LEU A 88 16.03 12.43 4.21
C LEU A 88 16.93 12.25 2.96
N GLY A 89 17.61 11.11 2.86
CA GLY A 89 18.29 10.70 1.63
C GLY A 89 17.32 10.03 0.65
N PRO A 90 17.67 9.90 -0.65
CA PRO A 90 16.87 9.14 -1.60
C PRO A 90 16.70 7.70 -1.08
N ARG A 91 15.45 7.36 -0.72
CA ARG A 91 15.05 6.10 -0.09
C ARG A 91 15.24 4.96 -1.08
N LEU A 92 16.36 4.25 -1.00
CA LEU A 92 16.68 3.16 -1.93
C LEU A 92 17.16 1.89 -1.20
N TRP A 93 16.49 0.82 -1.58
CA TRP A 93 16.74 -0.60 -1.32
C TRP A 93 18.21 -0.93 -1.52
N ARG A 94 18.85 -1.54 -0.51
CA ARG A 94 20.18 -2.15 -0.69
C ARG A 94 20.02 -3.62 -1.00
N VAL A 95 20.63 -4.05 -2.10
CA VAL A 95 21.05 -5.44 -2.29
C VAL A 95 22.13 -5.68 -1.22
N GLN A 96 21.81 -6.45 -0.18
CA GLN A 96 22.69 -6.60 0.99
C GLN A 96 24.03 -7.23 0.60
N ASP A 97 23.98 -8.18 -0.34
CA ASP A 97 25.10 -8.85 -1.01
C ASP A 97 24.60 -9.19 -2.41
N GLY A 98 25.43 -9.24 -3.46
CA GLY A 98 25.03 -9.38 -4.88
C GLY A 98 24.12 -10.56 -5.27
N ASN A 99 23.69 -11.38 -4.31
CA ASN A 99 22.70 -12.46 -4.42
C ASN A 99 21.39 -12.25 -3.64
N SER A 100 21.24 -11.16 -2.87
CA SER A 100 20.08 -10.90 -2.01
C SER A 100 19.02 -10.08 -2.74
N LEU A 101 17.75 -10.52 -2.69
CA LEU A 101 16.63 -9.76 -3.23
C LEU A 101 16.52 -8.36 -2.56
N PRO A 102 16.06 -7.33 -3.28
CA PRO A 102 15.82 -6.01 -2.69
C PRO A 102 14.91 -6.15 -1.47
N THR A 103 15.38 -5.71 -0.30
CA THR A 103 14.61 -5.75 0.95
C THR A 103 14.23 -4.35 1.41
N LEU A 104 13.05 -4.15 2.00
CA LEU A 104 12.57 -2.86 2.53
C LEU A 104 13.50 -2.42 3.66
N THR A 105 14.47 -1.54 3.36
CA THR A 105 15.64 -1.39 4.25
C THR A 105 15.81 -0.02 4.89
N ARG A 106 14.83 0.88 4.84
CA ARG A 106 14.85 2.01 5.79
C ARG A 106 13.49 2.61 6.03
N LEU A 107 12.97 2.31 7.21
CA LEU A 107 11.75 2.84 7.80
C LEU A 107 12.18 3.64 9.02
N LEU A 108 11.38 4.62 9.44
CA LEU A 108 11.66 5.31 10.70
C LEU A 108 11.88 4.27 11.81
N PRO A 109 12.90 4.38 12.68
CA PRO A 109 13.02 3.53 13.85
C PRO A 109 11.72 3.50 14.65
N ASP A 110 11.39 2.37 15.28
CA ASP A 110 10.12 2.23 16.01
C ASP A 110 9.99 3.27 17.14
N ARG A 111 11.09 3.56 17.85
CA ARG A 111 11.16 4.59 18.90
C ARG A 111 10.79 5.99 18.42
N ASP A 112 11.20 6.35 17.21
CA ASP A 112 10.91 7.67 16.64
C ASP A 112 9.42 7.81 16.31
N ARG A 113 8.78 6.72 15.87
CA ARG A 113 7.33 6.70 15.59
C ARG A 113 6.51 6.80 16.86
N GLU A 114 6.88 6.07 17.92
CA GLU A 114 6.20 6.15 19.21
C GLU A 114 6.21 7.57 19.77
N ALA A 115 7.35 8.26 19.71
CA ALA A 115 7.44 9.65 20.14
C ALA A 115 6.57 10.60 19.29
N ILE A 116 6.48 10.37 17.98
CA ILE A 116 5.56 11.12 17.10
C ILE A 116 4.12 10.86 17.51
N TYR A 117 3.73 9.61 17.74
CA TYR A 117 2.36 9.25 18.12
C TYR A 117 1.93 9.86 19.47
N ALA A 118 2.87 10.05 20.39
CA ALA A 118 2.64 10.70 21.67
C ALA A 118 2.60 12.24 21.61
N SER A 119 2.91 12.85 20.45
CA SER A 119 3.00 14.30 20.32
C SER A 119 1.64 14.99 20.16
N ASP A 120 1.55 16.26 20.59
CA ASP A 120 0.37 17.11 20.40
C ASP A 120 0.03 17.30 18.92
N ALA A 121 1.05 17.37 18.05
CA ALA A 121 0.85 17.48 16.61
C ALA A 121 0.11 16.25 16.06
N TRP A 122 0.47 15.05 16.52
CA TRP A 122 -0.24 13.83 16.18
C TRP A 122 -1.64 13.82 16.78
N ALA A 123 -1.80 14.13 18.07
CA ALA A 123 -3.11 14.18 18.73
C ALA A 123 -4.08 15.14 18.03
N ALA A 124 -3.61 16.33 17.64
CA ALA A 124 -4.41 17.29 16.88
C ALA A 124 -4.79 16.75 15.50
N ALA A 125 -3.88 16.00 14.87
CA ALA A 125 -4.05 15.49 13.52
C ALA A 125 -4.81 14.15 13.42
N HIS A 126 -4.88 13.40 14.53
CA HIS A 126 -5.38 12.03 14.59
C HIS A 126 -6.92 11.99 14.55
N ARG A 127 -7.45 12.31 13.37
CA ARG A 127 -8.86 12.24 13.01
C ARG A 127 -8.97 11.40 11.74
N PRO A 128 -9.14 10.07 11.84
CA PRO A 128 -9.34 9.21 10.68
C PRO A 128 -10.52 9.67 9.85
N VAL A 129 -10.29 9.93 8.57
CA VAL A 129 -11.34 10.34 7.62
C VAL A 129 -11.78 9.16 6.75
N GLU A 130 -10.83 8.30 6.40
CA GLU A 130 -11.04 7.13 5.56
C GLU A 130 -10.05 6.04 5.97
N THR A 131 -10.46 4.77 5.89
CA THR A 131 -9.55 3.64 6.01
C THR A 131 -9.31 2.99 4.64
N LEU A 132 -8.04 2.89 4.25
CA LEU A 132 -7.59 2.09 3.11
C LEU A 132 -7.10 0.72 3.56
N ILE A 133 -7.01 -0.20 2.61
CA ILE A 133 -6.32 -1.48 2.76
C ILE A 133 -5.13 -1.47 1.83
N ALA A 134 -3.92 -1.52 2.38
CA ALA A 134 -2.73 -1.93 1.66
C ALA A 134 -2.71 -3.47 1.63
N TYR A 135 -3.16 -4.04 0.51
CA TYR A 135 -3.30 -5.48 0.36
C TYR A 135 -2.02 -6.13 -0.18
N VAL A 136 -1.82 -7.38 0.24
CA VAL A 136 -0.84 -8.30 -0.33
C VAL A 136 -1.65 -9.47 -0.88
N LEU A 137 -1.69 -9.62 -2.20
CA LEU A 137 -2.45 -10.68 -2.84
C LEU A 137 -1.54 -11.73 -3.46
N GLN A 138 -2.01 -12.96 -3.40
CA GLN A 138 -1.41 -14.14 -4.02
C GLN A 138 -2.38 -14.69 -5.08
N ALA A 139 -1.83 -15.44 -6.02
CA ALA A 139 -2.59 -16.14 -7.05
C ALA A 139 -1.78 -17.37 -7.51
N PRO A 140 -2.42 -18.47 -7.95
CA PRO A 140 -1.70 -19.64 -8.48
C PRO A 140 -0.67 -19.28 -9.57
N GLY A 141 -1.02 -18.37 -10.48
CA GLY A 141 -0.13 -17.91 -11.55
C GLY A 141 1.07 -17.10 -11.05
N LEU A 142 0.97 -16.44 -9.88
CA LEU A 142 2.12 -15.83 -9.22
C LEU A 142 3.05 -16.88 -8.62
N ALA A 143 2.51 -17.98 -8.10
CA ALA A 143 3.31 -19.09 -7.60
C ALA A 143 4.03 -19.83 -8.74
N GLU A 144 3.36 -20.07 -9.87
CA GLU A 144 3.99 -20.61 -11.08
C GLU A 144 5.09 -19.71 -11.61
N LEU A 145 4.82 -18.39 -11.72
CA LEU A 145 5.84 -17.42 -12.11
C LEU A 145 7.01 -17.38 -11.13
N SER A 146 6.74 -17.47 -9.83
CA SER A 146 7.77 -17.55 -8.79
C SER A 146 8.66 -18.78 -8.98
N ALA A 147 8.06 -19.95 -9.25
CA ALA A 147 8.80 -21.18 -9.50
C ALA A 147 9.69 -21.08 -10.75
N LEU A 148 9.15 -20.51 -11.84
CA LEU A 148 9.93 -20.24 -13.07
C LEU A 148 11.14 -19.33 -12.80
N LEU A 149 11.00 -18.38 -11.89
CA LEU A 149 12.07 -17.47 -11.48
C LEU A 149 12.95 -18.04 -10.36
N GLY A 150 13.03 -19.37 -10.20
CA GLY A 150 13.90 -20.00 -9.20
C GLY A 150 13.43 -19.79 -7.76
N GLY A 151 12.13 -19.70 -7.53
CA GLY A 151 11.53 -19.53 -6.20
C GLY A 151 11.52 -18.08 -5.69
N VAL A 152 11.70 -17.10 -6.57
CA VAL A 152 11.64 -15.68 -6.20
C VAL A 152 10.23 -15.32 -5.72
N PRO A 153 10.05 -14.84 -4.49
CA PRO A 153 8.75 -14.59 -3.89
C PRO A 153 8.05 -13.41 -4.57
N LEU A 154 6.83 -13.65 -5.06
CA LEU A 154 6.02 -12.65 -5.74
C LEU A 154 4.72 -12.39 -4.99
N ALA A 155 4.27 -11.16 -5.05
CA ALA A 155 2.93 -10.78 -4.62
C ALA A 155 2.39 -9.65 -5.50
N LYS A 156 1.08 -9.52 -5.52
CA LYS A 156 0.43 -8.30 -6.01
C LYS A 156 0.20 -7.35 -4.84
N LEU A 157 0.87 -6.20 -4.87
CA LEU A 157 0.72 -5.14 -3.88
C LEU A 157 -0.11 -4.00 -4.44
N GLY A 158 -1.00 -3.45 -3.63
CA GLY A 158 -1.78 -2.29 -4.00
C GLY A 158 -2.65 -1.80 -2.86
N THR A 159 -3.46 -0.81 -3.17
CA THR A 159 -4.35 -0.16 -2.22
C THR A 159 -5.78 -0.19 -2.71
N ALA A 160 -6.73 -0.19 -1.78
CA ALA A 160 -8.15 0.04 -2.06
C ALA A 160 -8.82 0.64 -0.83
N ALA A 161 -9.96 1.31 -1.02
CA ALA A 161 -10.83 1.66 0.10
C ALA A 161 -11.28 0.39 0.83
N LYS A 162 -11.35 0.42 2.16
CA LYS A 162 -11.77 -0.73 2.97
C LYS A 162 -13.13 -1.30 2.53
N VAL A 163 -14.08 -0.42 2.21
CA VAL A 163 -15.42 -0.80 1.74
C VAL A 163 -15.44 -1.44 0.34
N ALA A 164 -14.38 -1.26 -0.46
CA ALA A 164 -14.32 -1.70 -1.85
C ALA A 164 -13.26 -2.78 -2.11
N VAL A 165 -12.49 -3.19 -1.09
CA VAL A 165 -11.34 -4.09 -1.27
C VAL A 165 -11.75 -5.46 -1.82
N VAL A 166 -12.88 -6.03 -1.37
CA VAL A 166 -13.37 -7.33 -1.84
C VAL A 166 -13.72 -7.28 -3.33
N ARG A 167 -14.49 -6.26 -3.72
CA ARG A 167 -14.83 -6.01 -5.13
C ARG A 167 -13.56 -5.81 -5.97
N ARG A 168 -12.61 -5.02 -5.47
CA ARG A 168 -11.33 -4.80 -6.15
C ARG A 168 -10.57 -6.11 -6.38
N ILE A 169 -10.52 -7.01 -5.40
CA ILE A 169 -9.86 -8.33 -5.54
C ILE A 169 -10.56 -9.16 -6.62
N ALA A 170 -11.90 -9.17 -6.65
CA ALA A 170 -12.66 -9.87 -7.69
C ALA A 170 -12.39 -9.28 -9.09
N ASP A 171 -12.40 -7.94 -9.23
CA ASP A 171 -12.12 -7.25 -10.50
C ASP A 171 -10.71 -7.59 -11.02
N LEU A 172 -9.74 -7.74 -10.13
CA LEU A 172 -8.37 -8.12 -10.50
C LEU A 172 -8.28 -9.55 -11.06
N GLY A 173 -9.07 -10.47 -10.50
CA GLY A 173 -9.19 -11.83 -11.02
C GLY A 173 -9.89 -11.85 -12.37
N ALA A 174 -11.03 -11.17 -12.50
CA ALA A 174 -11.77 -11.07 -13.76
C ALA A 174 -10.94 -10.45 -14.89
N ALA A 175 -10.07 -9.49 -14.57
CA ALA A 175 -9.14 -8.87 -15.52
C ALA A 175 -7.87 -9.69 -15.80
N GLU A 176 -7.70 -10.83 -15.10
CA GLU A 176 -6.50 -11.66 -15.13
C GLU A 176 -5.23 -10.84 -14.93
N TYR A 177 -5.21 -10.03 -13.87
CA TYR A 177 -4.22 -8.97 -13.70
C TYR A 177 -2.79 -9.53 -13.65
N GLY A 178 -2.00 -9.30 -14.71
CA GLY A 178 -0.63 -9.79 -14.81
C GLY A 178 -0.48 -11.16 -15.47
N ALA A 179 -1.56 -11.72 -16.03
CA ALA A 179 -1.52 -13.00 -16.75
C ALA A 179 -0.72 -12.96 -18.05
N TRP A 180 -0.56 -11.79 -18.66
CA TRP A 180 -0.05 -11.68 -20.02
C TRP A 180 1.40 -11.21 -20.02
N SER A 181 2.22 -11.75 -20.91
CA SER A 181 3.57 -11.26 -21.20
C SER A 181 3.71 -10.96 -22.69
N ARG A 182 4.49 -9.95 -23.05
CA ARG A 182 4.68 -9.54 -24.45
C ARG A 182 5.91 -10.23 -25.01
N GLY A 183 5.71 -11.19 -25.92
CA GLY A 183 6.79 -11.74 -26.73
C GLY A 183 7.10 -10.87 -27.96
N PRO A 184 8.06 -11.29 -28.81
CA PRO A 184 8.45 -10.55 -30.01
C PRO A 184 7.30 -10.32 -31.00
N GLN A 185 6.37 -11.27 -31.10
CA GLN A 185 5.30 -11.26 -32.12
C GLN A 185 3.88 -11.26 -31.53
N ARG A 186 3.69 -11.68 -30.28
CA ARG A 186 2.35 -11.79 -29.67
C ARG A 186 2.40 -11.72 -28.14
N TYR A 187 1.24 -11.47 -27.55
CA TYR A 187 1.03 -11.66 -26.13
C TYR A 187 0.79 -13.14 -25.83
N SER A 188 1.43 -13.63 -24.77
CA SER A 188 1.25 -14.99 -24.25
C SER A 188 0.60 -14.93 -22.88
N ARG A 189 -0.49 -15.68 -22.69
CA ARG A 189 -1.22 -15.80 -21.43
C ARG A 189 -0.62 -16.90 -20.56
N MET A 190 -0.51 -16.63 -19.27
CA MET A 190 -0.20 -17.58 -18.20
C MET A 190 -1.47 -17.81 -17.38
N ASN A 191 -1.73 -19.06 -17.01
CA ASN A 191 -2.92 -19.41 -16.23
C ASN A 191 -2.77 -19.01 -14.75
N GLY A 192 -3.86 -19.10 -13.99
CA GLY A 192 -3.83 -18.94 -12.53
C GLY A 192 -3.82 -17.49 -12.02
N PHE A 193 -4.04 -16.50 -12.88
CA PHE A 193 -4.18 -15.08 -12.51
C PHE A 193 -5.66 -14.65 -12.41
N ASP A 194 -6.58 -15.58 -12.60
CA ASP A 194 -8.03 -15.42 -12.54
C ASP A 194 -8.58 -15.37 -11.10
N ARG A 195 -7.78 -15.81 -10.13
CA ARG A 195 -8.16 -15.85 -8.72
C ARG A 195 -7.08 -15.27 -7.81
N PHE A 196 -7.34 -14.08 -7.29
CA PHE A 196 -6.52 -13.45 -6.26
C PHE A 196 -7.09 -13.73 -4.87
N THR A 197 -6.21 -13.99 -3.91
CA THR A 197 -6.56 -14.12 -2.49
C THR A 197 -5.60 -13.29 -1.63
N PRO A 198 -6.04 -12.76 -0.48
CA PRO A 198 -5.13 -12.17 0.50
C PRO A 198 -4.05 -13.17 0.92
N ALA A 199 -2.81 -12.70 1.03
CA ALA A 199 -1.69 -13.52 1.48
C ALA A 199 -1.97 -14.05 2.89
N PRO A 200 -1.83 -15.38 3.12
CA PRO A 200 -2.07 -15.94 4.43
C PRO A 200 -0.97 -15.48 5.39
N ARG A 201 -1.35 -15.13 6.62
CA ARG A 201 -0.42 -14.85 7.75
C ARG A 201 0.49 -13.64 7.54
N LEU A 202 -0.08 -12.50 7.15
CA LEU A 202 0.64 -11.23 7.34
C LEU A 202 0.88 -11.01 8.83
N GLN A 203 2.09 -10.58 9.18
CA GLN A 203 2.47 -10.29 10.54
C GLN A 203 2.93 -8.85 10.63
N ILE A 204 2.34 -8.13 11.58
CA ILE A 204 2.83 -6.82 11.98
C ILE A 204 3.19 -6.92 13.46
N ALA A 205 4.40 -6.50 13.79
CA ALA A 205 4.90 -6.38 15.14
C ALA A 205 4.01 -5.39 15.88
N SER A 206 3.86 -5.61 17.19
CA SER A 206 2.99 -4.82 18.07
C SER A 206 3.04 -3.34 17.72
N GLN A 207 1.88 -2.78 17.41
CA GLN A 207 1.76 -1.39 17.00
C GLN A 207 1.26 -0.58 18.18
N HIS A 208 1.88 0.58 18.39
CA HIS A 208 1.41 1.57 19.33
C HIS A 208 -0.10 1.81 19.14
N PRO A 209 -0.91 1.99 20.20
CA PRO A 209 -2.37 2.13 20.07
C PRO A 209 -2.84 3.27 19.14
N LEU A 210 -2.02 4.32 19.01
CA LEU A 210 -2.27 5.47 18.14
C LEU A 210 -1.63 5.34 16.75
N SER A 211 -1.14 4.14 16.40
CA SER A 211 -0.64 3.84 15.06
C SER A 211 -1.75 4.03 14.02
N PRO A 212 -1.48 4.69 12.87
CA PRO A 212 -2.47 4.85 11.81
C PRO A 212 -2.66 3.55 11.02
N VAL A 213 -1.82 2.54 11.26
CA VAL A 213 -1.89 1.25 10.61
C VAL A 213 -2.30 0.18 11.62
N ARG A 214 -2.96 -0.88 11.13
CA ARG A 214 -3.31 -2.09 11.88
C ARG A 214 -3.48 -3.28 10.94
N LEU A 215 -3.47 -4.49 11.48
CA LEU A 215 -3.72 -5.69 10.69
C LEU A 215 -5.23 -5.84 10.49
N GLY A 216 -5.66 -5.99 9.25
CA GLY A 216 -7.04 -6.27 8.89
C GLY A 216 -7.19 -7.62 8.21
N LEU A 217 -8.44 -7.96 7.87
CA LEU A 217 -8.78 -9.24 7.22
C LEU A 217 -8.15 -9.39 5.83
N HIS A 218 -8.07 -8.30 5.07
CA HIS A 218 -7.64 -8.31 3.66
C HIS A 218 -6.24 -7.73 3.42
N GLY A 219 -5.54 -7.33 4.48
CA GLY A 219 -4.26 -6.64 4.37
C GLY A 219 -3.98 -5.77 5.58
N ILE A 220 -3.13 -4.75 5.39
CA ILE A 220 -2.85 -3.75 6.40
C ILE A 220 -3.88 -2.63 6.23
N GLU A 221 -4.68 -2.38 7.27
CA GLU A 221 -5.55 -1.21 7.29
C GLU A 221 -4.72 0.05 7.57
N VAL A 222 -5.04 1.13 6.87
CA VAL A 222 -4.36 2.42 6.99
C VAL A 222 -5.41 3.50 7.14
N ASP A 223 -5.45 4.13 8.30
CA ASP A 223 -6.29 5.30 8.56
C ASP A 223 -5.63 6.54 7.95
N LEU A 224 -6.33 7.15 6.99
CA LEU A 224 -5.93 8.40 6.39
C LEU A 224 -6.30 9.55 7.34
N LEU A 225 -5.28 10.21 7.86
CA LEU A 225 -5.41 11.30 8.81
C LEU A 225 -5.41 12.66 8.11
N CYS A 226 -6.04 13.64 8.76
CA CYS A 226 -5.75 15.05 8.56
C CYS A 226 -5.68 15.50 7.09
N ASN A 227 -6.76 15.29 6.33
CA ASN A 227 -6.89 15.66 4.90
C ASN A 227 -6.00 14.90 3.90
N LEU A 228 -5.24 13.88 4.32
CA LEU A 228 -4.51 13.03 3.40
C LEU A 228 -5.50 12.31 2.46
N SER A 229 -5.56 12.76 1.21
CA SER A 229 -6.44 12.13 0.23
C SER A 229 -5.91 10.75 -0.17
N ARG A 230 -6.84 9.84 -0.51
CA ARG A 230 -6.52 8.53 -1.09
C ARG A 230 -5.52 8.67 -2.23
N ASN A 231 -5.80 9.50 -3.23
CA ASN A 231 -4.93 9.68 -4.40
C ASN A 231 -3.50 10.11 -4.03
N ARG A 232 -3.33 10.92 -2.98
CA ARG A 232 -2.01 11.33 -2.50
C ARG A 232 -1.29 10.16 -1.83
N PHE A 233 -1.98 9.45 -0.93
CA PHE A 233 -1.44 8.25 -0.29
C PHE A 233 -1.01 7.20 -1.32
N GLU A 234 -1.88 6.89 -2.28
CA GLU A 234 -1.61 5.89 -3.33
C GLU A 234 -0.42 6.28 -4.21
N ALA A 235 -0.27 7.56 -4.54
CA ALA A 235 0.89 8.04 -5.30
C ALA A 235 2.19 7.83 -4.52
N GLU A 236 2.21 8.16 -3.23
CA GLU A 236 3.39 7.96 -2.36
C GLU A 236 3.67 6.48 -2.11
N PHE A 237 2.64 5.68 -1.87
CA PHE A 237 2.74 4.24 -1.73
C PHE A 237 3.35 3.62 -2.99
N ASN A 238 2.78 3.94 -4.15
CA ASN A 238 3.25 3.46 -5.45
C ASN A 238 4.69 3.88 -5.76
N ALA A 239 5.08 5.11 -5.41
CA ALA A 239 6.45 5.58 -5.57
C ALA A 239 7.43 4.80 -4.69
N ARG A 240 7.06 4.51 -3.43
CA ARG A 240 7.93 3.78 -2.50
C ARG A 240 8.06 2.29 -2.83
N VAL A 241 7.01 1.66 -3.36
CA VAL A 241 7.07 0.25 -3.81
C VAL A 241 7.55 0.10 -5.27
N LEU A 242 7.73 1.19 -6.01
CA LEU A 242 8.14 1.18 -7.42
C LEU A 242 9.37 0.29 -7.70
N PRO A 243 10.44 0.32 -6.88
CA PRO A 243 11.63 -0.50 -7.12
C PRO A 243 11.39 -2.01 -6.99
N LEU A 244 10.32 -2.43 -6.29
CA LEU A 244 9.97 -3.85 -6.16
C LEU A 244 9.17 -4.40 -7.33
N ARG A 245 8.60 -3.53 -8.15
CA ARG A 245 7.72 -3.94 -9.24
C ARG A 245 8.52 -4.72 -10.27
N LEU A 246 7.99 -5.88 -10.69
CA LEU A 246 8.64 -6.72 -11.70
C LEU A 246 8.96 -5.94 -12.97
N GLN A 247 8.14 -4.96 -13.33
CA GLN A 247 8.30 -4.10 -14.50
C GLN A 247 9.53 -3.21 -14.39
N THR A 248 9.81 -2.72 -13.18
CA THR A 248 11.02 -1.95 -12.88
C THR A 248 12.22 -2.89 -12.90
N VAL A 249 12.12 -4.02 -12.21
CA VAL A 249 13.18 -5.05 -12.12
C VAL A 249 13.55 -5.58 -13.51
N ALA A 250 12.58 -5.76 -14.41
CA ALA A 250 12.82 -6.19 -15.79
C ALA A 250 13.74 -5.27 -16.60
N GLY A 251 13.96 -4.02 -16.15
CA GLY A 251 14.85 -3.05 -16.77
C GLY A 251 16.19 -2.85 -16.06
N ASP A 252 16.36 -3.37 -14.84
CA ASP A 252 17.56 -3.14 -14.04
C ASP A 252 18.56 -4.32 -14.11
N ASP A 253 19.74 -4.12 -13.51
CA ASP A 253 20.79 -5.15 -13.45
C ASP A 253 20.37 -6.38 -12.65
N VAL A 254 19.52 -6.19 -11.62
CA VAL A 254 19.05 -7.28 -10.76
C VAL A 254 18.13 -8.22 -11.54
N GLY A 255 17.19 -7.69 -12.32
CA GLY A 255 16.32 -8.50 -13.16
C GLY A 255 17.07 -9.16 -14.31
N ARG A 256 18.06 -8.48 -14.91
CA ARG A 256 18.93 -9.10 -15.93
C ARG A 256 19.68 -10.31 -15.36
N GLU A 257 20.27 -10.16 -14.18
CA GLU A 257 21.00 -11.23 -13.51
C GLU A 257 20.09 -12.39 -13.09
N LEU A 258 18.90 -12.08 -12.54
CA LEU A 258 17.88 -13.07 -12.22
C LEU A 258 17.50 -13.91 -13.44
N CYS A 259 17.20 -13.25 -14.57
CA CYS A 259 16.87 -13.90 -15.83
C CYS A 259 18.03 -14.76 -16.35
N ARG A 260 19.27 -14.25 -16.30
CA ARG A 260 20.47 -14.99 -16.71
C ARG A 260 20.65 -16.27 -15.89
N ARG A 261 20.47 -16.19 -14.56
CA ARG A 261 20.62 -17.35 -13.65
C ARG A 261 19.53 -18.40 -13.81
N THR A 262 18.31 -17.98 -14.14
CA THR A 262 17.14 -18.86 -14.25
C THR A 262 16.91 -19.35 -15.68
N GLY A 263 17.62 -18.80 -16.67
CA GLY A 263 17.40 -19.09 -18.09
C GLY A 263 16.07 -18.54 -18.63
N VAL A 264 15.43 -17.62 -17.91
CA VAL A 264 14.12 -17.05 -18.24
C VAL A 264 14.30 -15.79 -19.11
N ASP A 265 13.49 -15.66 -20.16
CA ASP A 265 13.42 -14.44 -20.98
C ASP A 265 12.99 -13.23 -20.12
N PRO A 266 13.74 -12.11 -20.09
CA PRO A 266 13.35 -10.89 -19.39
C PRO A 266 11.94 -10.35 -19.73
N GLN A 267 11.40 -10.65 -20.91
CA GLN A 267 10.03 -10.28 -21.27
C GLN A 267 8.98 -10.96 -20.38
N ILE A 268 9.27 -12.11 -19.77
CA ILE A 268 8.37 -12.79 -18.83
C ILE A 268 8.11 -11.93 -17.59
N LEU A 269 9.07 -11.08 -17.19
CA LEU A 269 8.92 -10.14 -16.08
C LEU A 269 7.98 -8.96 -16.43
N ARG A 270 7.81 -8.65 -17.73
CA ARG A 270 6.93 -7.58 -18.23
C ARG A 270 5.49 -8.09 -18.37
N ARG A 271 4.81 -8.13 -17.23
CA ARG A 271 3.40 -8.51 -17.07
C ARG A 271 2.40 -7.45 -17.58
N HIS A 272 1.29 -7.93 -18.09
CA HIS A 272 0.18 -7.16 -18.63
C HIS A 272 -1.16 -7.79 -18.25
N TYR A 273 -2.22 -7.02 -18.42
CA TYR A 273 -3.60 -7.49 -18.28
C TYR A 273 -4.45 -6.92 -19.42
N LYS A 274 -5.53 -7.62 -19.75
CA LYS A 274 -6.36 -7.27 -20.90
C LYS A 274 -7.45 -6.28 -20.50
N ILE A 275 -7.66 -5.25 -21.33
CA ILE A 275 -8.79 -4.31 -21.21
C ILE A 275 -9.38 -4.12 -22.60
N GLY A 276 -10.61 -4.61 -22.79
CA GLY A 276 -11.24 -4.67 -24.11
C GLY A 276 -10.38 -5.48 -25.08
N THR A 277 -10.00 -4.87 -26.21
CA THR A 277 -9.09 -5.46 -27.20
C THR A 277 -7.61 -5.19 -26.92
N GLY A 278 -7.29 -4.31 -25.96
CA GLY A 278 -5.93 -3.86 -25.66
C GLY A 278 -5.31 -4.53 -24.43
N TYR A 279 -4.03 -4.26 -24.23
CA TYR A 279 -3.26 -4.71 -23.06
C TYR A 279 -2.68 -3.51 -22.33
N ARG A 280 -2.72 -3.55 -20.99
CA ARG A 280 -2.08 -2.55 -20.12
C ARG A 280 -1.05 -3.20 -19.22
N ALA A 281 -0.01 -2.45 -18.87
CA ALA A 281 1.05 -2.93 -18.00
C ALA A 281 0.51 -3.21 -16.60
N ALA A 282 0.81 -4.41 -16.08
CA ALA A 282 0.45 -4.83 -14.74
C ALA A 282 1.54 -4.39 -13.75
N THR A 283 1.53 -3.11 -13.37
CA THR A 283 2.60 -2.49 -12.57
C THR A 283 2.59 -2.84 -11.09
N GLU A 284 1.66 -3.69 -10.64
CA GLU A 284 1.47 -3.99 -9.21
C GLU A 284 1.98 -5.38 -8.82
N VAL A 285 2.60 -6.12 -9.75
CA VAL A 285 3.29 -7.38 -9.42
C VAL A 285 4.69 -7.05 -8.91
N THR A 286 5.02 -7.54 -7.71
CA THR A 286 6.20 -7.12 -6.96
C THR A 286 6.98 -8.30 -6.38
N LEU A 287 8.28 -8.11 -6.19
CA LEU A 287 9.14 -8.98 -5.38
C LEU A 287 8.79 -8.75 -3.90
N PHE A 288 8.12 -9.69 -3.24
CA PHE A 288 7.65 -9.49 -1.87
C PHE A 288 7.43 -10.81 -1.12
N ARG A 289 8.04 -10.94 0.07
CA ARG A 289 7.86 -12.08 0.99
C ARG A 289 6.80 -11.73 2.03
N ALA A 290 5.59 -12.25 1.88
CA ALA A 290 4.49 -11.90 2.78
C ALA A 290 4.83 -12.02 4.29
N GLN A 291 5.54 -13.08 4.68
CA GLN A 291 5.91 -13.30 6.09
C GLN A 291 7.05 -12.40 6.57
N ALA A 292 8.07 -12.16 5.74
CA ALA A 292 9.26 -11.41 6.15
C ALA A 292 9.10 -9.89 5.98
N ASP A 293 8.36 -9.46 4.95
CA ASP A 293 8.30 -8.07 4.51
C ASP A 293 7.01 -7.34 4.96
N SER A 294 6.03 -8.05 5.55
CA SER A 294 4.75 -7.46 6.00
C SER A 294 4.92 -6.36 7.05
N ASN A 295 5.81 -6.58 8.01
CA ASN A 295 6.23 -5.56 8.97
C ASN A 295 6.71 -4.28 8.29
N ALA A 296 7.57 -4.45 7.30
CA ALA A 296 8.17 -3.33 6.62
C ALA A 296 7.15 -2.60 5.73
N LEU A 297 6.18 -3.33 5.15
CA LEU A 297 5.06 -2.73 4.43
C LEU A 297 4.16 -1.91 5.34
N ALA A 298 3.86 -2.40 6.56
CA ALA A 298 3.05 -1.68 7.53
C ALA A 298 3.74 -0.40 8.00
N LYS A 299 5.05 -0.48 8.27
CA LYS A 299 5.88 0.69 8.57
C LYS A 299 5.92 1.67 7.40
N LEU A 300 6.03 1.21 6.15
CA LEU A 300 6.00 2.06 4.97
C LEU A 300 4.70 2.85 4.89
N ALA A 301 3.56 2.19 5.11
CA ALA A 301 2.26 2.83 5.12
C ALA A 301 2.13 3.84 6.27
N ALA A 302 2.60 3.51 7.47
CA ALA A 302 2.64 4.42 8.61
C ALA A 302 3.50 5.67 8.30
N ASP A 303 4.69 5.47 7.74
CA ASP A 303 5.62 6.55 7.41
C ASP A 303 5.03 7.51 6.37
N ILE A 304 4.15 7.08 5.46
CA ILE A 304 3.44 7.99 4.54
C ILE A 304 2.49 8.91 5.32
N VAL A 305 1.73 8.36 6.27
CA VAL A 305 0.79 9.13 7.09
C VAL A 305 1.55 10.09 8.01
N ILE A 306 2.63 9.62 8.64
CA ILE A 306 3.52 10.44 9.47
C ILE A 306 4.13 11.57 8.65
N ASP A 307 4.72 11.26 7.48
CA ASP A 307 5.29 12.28 6.60
C ASP A 307 4.23 13.32 6.20
N HIS A 308 2.95 12.93 6.05
CA HIS A 308 1.87 13.88 5.78
C HIS A 308 1.58 14.79 6.97
N VAL A 309 1.39 14.22 8.17
CA VAL A 309 1.10 14.98 9.40
C VAL A 309 2.21 15.98 9.73
N LEU A 310 3.47 15.60 9.49
CA LEU A 310 4.63 16.46 9.69
C LEU A 310 4.89 17.44 8.51
N GLY A 311 4.07 17.39 7.46
CA GLY A 311 4.22 18.25 6.28
C GLY A 311 5.47 17.95 5.44
N LEU A 312 6.01 16.73 5.53
CA LEU A 312 7.23 16.26 4.86
C LEU A 312 6.97 15.63 3.48
N LEU A 313 5.71 15.32 3.14
CA LEU A 313 5.40 14.88 1.78
C LEU A 313 5.72 16.00 0.77
N PRO A 314 6.33 15.67 -0.39
CA PRO A 314 6.61 16.66 -1.42
C PRO A 314 5.35 17.43 -1.79
N ARG A 315 5.44 18.74 -2.00
CA ARG A 315 4.32 19.46 -2.62
C ARG A 315 4.24 18.99 -4.06
N ARG A 316 3.05 18.55 -4.52
CA ARG A 316 2.87 18.30 -5.95
C ARG A 316 3.09 19.62 -6.67
N SER A 317 4.21 19.74 -7.39
CA SER A 317 4.37 20.78 -8.41
C SER A 317 3.25 20.56 -9.42
N GLY A 318 2.30 21.49 -9.48
CA GLY A 318 1.23 21.44 -10.47
C GLY A 318 1.83 21.25 -11.85
N ARG A 319 1.47 20.16 -12.52
CA ARG A 319 1.63 20.00 -13.95
C ARG A 319 0.24 20.09 -14.57
#